data_AF-A0A6I3HM40-F1
#
_entry.id   AF-A0A6I3HM40-F1
#
_cell.length_a   1.000
_cell.length_b   1.000
_cell.length_c   1.000
_cell.angle_alpha   90.00
_cell.angle_beta   90.00
_cell.angle_gamma   90.00
#
_symmetry.space_group_name_H-M   'P 1'
#
loop_
_entity.id
_entity.type
_entity.pdbx_description
1 polymer ?
#
loop_
_entity_poly.entity_id
_entity_poly.type
_entity_poly.pdbx_seq_one_letter_code
_entity_poly.pdbx_strand_id
1 'polypeptide(L)'
;MSESASVPLMMEQLSATDLSVLRVLVDFPGRVASRESIMRLAGLTDVSSRRVDSSLVALRRVLGADNIITVRRRGWMLSDEAQKLAVKLLPREI
;
A
#
# COMPACT_ATOMS: atom_id res chain seq x y z
N MET A 1 6.03 -29.17 -18.03
CA MET A 1 5.91 -28.05 -18.98
C MET A 1 4.65 -27.29 -18.56
N SER A 2 4.63 -26.43 -17.53
CA SER A 2 5.48 -25.24 -17.29
C SER A 2 5.63 -24.49 -18.62
N GLU A 3 5.05 -23.32 -18.85
CA GLU A 3 4.89 -22.17 -17.98
C GLU A 3 3.99 -21.17 -18.69
N SER A 4 3.06 -20.58 -17.96
CA SER A 4 2.49 -19.23 -18.16
C SER A 4 1.39 -19.11 -17.12
N ALA A 5 1.81 -19.03 -15.85
CA ALA A 5 0.95 -18.46 -14.84
C ALA A 5 0.53 -17.11 -15.41
N SER A 6 -0.76 -16.98 -15.76
CA SER A 6 -1.37 -15.71 -16.12
C SER A 6 -1.05 -14.73 -15.01
N VAL A 7 0.03 -13.97 -15.20
CA VAL A 7 0.28 -12.77 -14.42
C VAL A 7 -0.98 -11.96 -14.65
N PRO A 8 -1.80 -11.64 -13.64
CA PRO A 8 -3.00 -10.84 -13.88
C PRO A 8 -2.56 -9.43 -14.25
N LEU A 9 -2.25 -9.24 -15.54
CA LEU A 9 -1.95 -7.99 -16.23
C LEU A 9 -3.22 -7.13 -16.39
N MET A 10 -4.18 -7.26 -15.47
CA MET A 10 -5.16 -6.22 -15.21
C MET A 10 -4.48 -5.29 -14.21
N MET A 11 -3.66 -4.39 -14.74
CA MET A 11 -3.10 -3.28 -13.99
C MET A 11 -4.25 -2.54 -13.29
N GLU A 12 -4.51 -2.83 -12.01
CA GLU A 12 -5.17 -1.86 -11.15
C GLU A 12 -4.19 -0.69 -11.06
N GLN A 13 -4.43 0.33 -11.88
CA GLN A 13 -3.66 1.56 -11.84
C GLN A 13 -3.86 2.16 -10.45
N LEU A 14 -2.85 2.02 -9.59
CA LEU A 14 -2.88 2.67 -8.27
C LEU A 14 -3.12 4.15 -8.49
N SER A 15 -4.19 4.68 -7.91
CA SER A 15 -4.47 6.12 -7.98
C SER A 15 -3.42 6.90 -7.20
N ALA A 16 -3.37 8.22 -7.39
CA ALA A 16 -2.50 9.10 -6.62
C ALA A 16 -2.67 8.89 -5.10
N THR A 17 -3.90 8.72 -4.61
CA THR A 17 -4.15 8.43 -3.19
C THR A 17 -3.56 7.08 -2.77
N ASP A 18 -3.67 6.05 -3.59
CA ASP A 18 -3.12 4.72 -3.26
C ASP A 18 -1.60 4.77 -3.20
N LEU A 19 -0.96 5.49 -4.14
CA LEU A 19 0.48 5.72 -4.14
C LEU A 19 0.94 6.55 -2.94
N SER A 20 0.21 7.59 -2.53
CA SER A 20 0.55 8.36 -1.33
C SER A 20 0.43 7.52 -0.06
N VAL A 21 -0.60 6.68 0.06
CA VAL A 21 -0.73 5.71 1.17
C VAL A 21 0.42 4.71 1.15
N LEU A 22 0.74 4.16 -0.03
CA LEU A 22 1.85 3.23 -0.20
C LEU A 22 3.18 3.84 0.21
N ARG A 23 3.43 5.11 -0.15
CA ARG A 23 4.66 5.82 0.21
C ARG A 23 4.81 5.97 1.72
N VAL A 24 3.75 6.33 2.44
CA VAL A 24 3.80 6.35 3.91
C VAL A 24 4.11 4.95 4.46
N LEU A 25 3.53 3.88 3.94
CA LEU A 25 3.85 2.54 4.44
C LEU A 25 5.32 2.16 4.16
N VAL A 26 5.87 2.57 3.01
CA VAL A 26 7.27 2.35 2.64
C VAL A 26 8.23 3.16 3.52
N ASP A 27 7.88 4.39 3.88
CA ASP A 27 8.73 5.26 4.73
C ASP A 27 8.79 4.77 6.20
N PHE A 28 7.95 3.80 6.56
CA PHE A 28 7.85 3.22 7.90
C PHE A 28 8.11 1.70 7.90
N PRO A 29 9.29 1.23 7.46
CA PRO A 29 9.59 -0.19 7.37
C PRO A 29 9.53 -0.85 8.75
N GLY A 30 8.80 -1.96 8.86
CA GLY A 30 8.62 -2.70 10.12
C GLY A 30 7.83 -1.94 11.20
N ARG A 31 7.24 -0.78 10.89
CA ARG A 31 6.51 0.05 11.84
C ARG A 31 5.03 0.13 11.48
N VAL A 32 4.19 0.29 12.50
CA VAL A 32 2.74 0.40 12.33
C VAL A 32 2.33 1.85 12.10
N ALA A 33 1.71 2.12 10.95
CA ALA A 33 1.09 3.39 10.63
C ALA A 33 -0.41 3.34 10.93
N SER A 34 -0.88 4.20 11.84
CA SER A 34 -2.32 4.38 12.09
C SER A 34 -3.00 5.10 10.92
N ARG A 35 -4.33 5.00 10.83
CA ARG A 35 -5.09 5.73 9.80
C ARG A 35 -4.81 7.23 9.83
N GLU A 36 -4.82 7.82 11.02
CA GLU A 36 -4.55 9.25 11.21
C GLU A 36 -3.13 9.61 10.78
N SER A 37 -2.13 8.80 11.14
CA SER A 37 -0.75 8.99 10.70
C SER A 37 -0.63 8.89 9.18
N ILE A 38 -1.29 7.92 8.55
CA ILE A 38 -1.32 7.79 7.08
C ILE A 38 -1.92 9.04 6.46
N MET A 39 -3.09 9.48 6.91
CA MET A 39 -3.75 10.69 6.37
C MET A 39 -2.88 11.93 6.51
N ARG A 40 -2.29 12.14 7.69
CA ARG A 40 -1.44 13.30 7.98
C ARG A 40 -0.16 13.31 7.16
N LEU A 41 0.53 12.18 7.06
CA LEU A 41 1.84 12.09 6.38
C LEU A 41 1.70 12.02 4.86
N ALA A 42 0.60 11.47 4.35
CA ALA A 42 0.30 11.46 2.93
C ALA A 42 -0.32 12.79 2.43
N GLY A 43 -0.55 13.78 3.30
CA GLY A 43 -1.18 15.06 2.95
C GLY A 43 -2.65 14.91 2.52
N LEU A 44 -3.36 13.89 3.03
CA LEU A 44 -4.70 13.52 2.61
C LEU A 44 -5.78 14.11 3.53
N THR A 45 -5.63 15.37 3.97
CA THR A 45 -6.52 16.02 4.95
C THR A 45 -7.96 16.16 4.46
N ASP A 46 -8.15 16.35 3.15
CA ASP A 46 -9.47 16.51 2.52
C ASP A 46 -10.06 15.18 2.00
N VAL A 47 -9.34 14.07 2.19
CA VAL A 47 -9.78 12.75 1.75
C VAL A 47 -10.47 12.03 2.89
N SER A 48 -11.62 11.41 2.60
CA SER A 48 -12.33 10.64 3.62
C SER A 48 -11.50 9.44 4.13
N SER A 49 -11.66 9.12 5.40
CA SER A 49 -11.09 7.91 6.02
C SER A 49 -11.44 6.63 5.25
N ARG A 50 -12.67 6.55 4.69
CA ARG A 50 -13.11 5.42 3.87
C ARG A 50 -12.32 5.28 2.57
N ARG A 51 -11.85 6.38 1.98
CA ARG A 51 -11.02 6.32 0.77
C ARG A 51 -9.64 5.75 1.07
N VAL A 52 -9.06 6.09 2.22
CA VAL A 52 -7.81 5.48 2.71
C VAL A 52 -7.99 3.98 2.97
N ASP A 53 -9.10 3.59 3.61
CA ASP A 53 -9.41 2.16 3.80
C ASP A 53 -9.55 1.42 2.45
N SER A 54 -10.16 2.07 1.45
CA SER A 54 -10.26 1.53 0.08
C SER A 54 -8.90 1.43 -0.60
N SER A 55 -7.99 2.38 -0.36
CA SER A 55 -6.61 2.32 -0.83
C SER A 55 -5.86 1.12 -0.27
N LEU A 56 -6.03 0.82 1.02
CA LEU A 56 -5.44 -0.38 1.63
C LEU A 56 -5.98 -1.68 1.01
N VAL A 57 -7.25 -1.70 0.61
CA VAL A 57 -7.82 -2.85 -0.12
C VAL A 57 -7.20 -2.99 -1.52
N ALA A 58 -7.06 -1.90 -2.26
CA ALA A 58 -6.40 -1.92 -3.58
C ALA A 58 -4.93 -2.36 -3.47
N LEU A 59 -4.19 -1.81 -2.51
CA LEU A 59 -2.79 -2.19 -2.28
C LEU A 59 -2.64 -3.67 -1.90
N ARG A 60 -3.60 -4.27 -1.19
CA ARG A 60 -3.61 -5.73 -0.93
C ARG A 60 -3.81 -6.57 -2.19
N ARG A 61 -4.54 -6.07 -3.18
CA ARG A 61 -4.70 -6.77 -4.47
C ARG A 61 -3.40 -6.76 -5.25
N VAL A 62 -2.66 -5.66 -5.19
CA VAL A 62 -1.39 -5.49 -5.91
C VAL A 62 -0.22 -6.19 -5.21
N LEU A 63 -0.09 -6.02 -3.89
CA LEU A 63 1.02 -6.57 -3.12
C LEU A 63 0.77 -8.00 -2.63
N GLY A 64 -0.48 -8.46 -2.64
CA GLY A 64 -0.91 -9.67 -1.94
C GLY A 64 -1.52 -9.35 -0.57
N ALA A 65 -2.56 -10.10 -0.19
CA ALA A 65 -3.35 -9.80 1.01
C ALA A 65 -2.53 -9.89 2.31
N ASP A 66 -1.61 -10.85 2.39
CA ASP A 66 -0.77 -11.11 3.58
C ASP A 66 0.40 -10.13 3.72
N ASN A 67 0.61 -9.29 2.70
CA ASN A 67 1.73 -8.36 2.63
C ASN A 67 1.42 -6.98 3.24
N ILE A 68 0.14 -6.69 3.53
CA ILE A 68 -0.28 -5.57 4.38
C ILE A 68 -0.89 -6.12 5.67
N ILE A 69 -0.04 -6.19 6.68
CA ILE A 69 -0.35 -6.75 7.99
C ILE A 69 -1.22 -5.76 8.76
N THR A 70 -2.40 -6.21 9.18
CA THR A 70 -3.26 -5.44 10.08
C THR A 70 -2.81 -5.66 11.51
N VAL A 71 -2.39 -4.58 12.18
CA VAL A 71 -2.15 -4.60 13.63
C VAL A 71 -3.40 -4.06 14.32
N ARG A 72 -4.17 -4.97 14.91
CA ARG A 72 -5.49 -4.68 15.50
C ARG A 72 -5.46 -3.43 16.37
N ARG A 73 -6.41 -2.51 16.12
CA ARG A 73 -6.56 -1.21 16.82
C ARG A 73 -5.37 -0.25 16.72
N ARG A 74 -4.31 -0.58 15.97
CA ARG A 74 -3.13 0.28 15.81
C ARG A 74 -2.96 0.80 14.39
N GLY A 75 -3.21 -0.03 13.39
CA GLY A 75 -3.08 0.35 11.98
C GLY A 75 -2.52 -0.76 11.11
N TRP A 76 -1.66 -0.38 10.18
CA TRP A 76 -1.11 -1.27 9.16
C TRP A 76 0.40 -1.15 9.06
N MET A 77 1.04 -2.24 8.63
CA MET A 77 2.46 -2.29 8.32
C MET A 77 2.67 -3.16 7.08
N LEU A 78 3.78 -2.94 6.37
CA LEU A 78 4.24 -3.85 5.33
C LEU A 78 5.01 -5.02 5.95
N SER A 79 4.90 -6.19 5.34
CA SER A 79 5.85 -7.27 5.57
C SER A 79 7.21 -6.89 4.96
N ASP A 80 8.29 -7.53 5.41
CA ASP A 80 9.63 -7.28 4.86
C ASP A 80 9.73 -7.58 3.36
N GLU A 81 8.95 -8.56 2.88
CA GLU A 81 8.90 -8.91 1.46
C GLU A 81 8.08 -7.87 0.67
N ALA A 82 6.94 -7.45 1.22
CA ALA A 82 6.12 -6.39 0.64
C ALA A 82 6.87 -5.07 0.52
N GLN A 83 7.74 -4.76 1.48
CA GLN A 83 8.57 -3.56 1.47
C GLN A 83 9.40 -3.45 0.18
N LYS A 84 10.07 -4.55 -0.21
CA LYS A 84 10.92 -4.58 -1.42
C LYS A 84 10.11 -4.42 -2.70
N LEU A 85 8.91 -4.99 -2.74
CA LEU A 85 8.00 -4.87 -3.88
C LEU A 85 7.39 -3.46 -3.97
N ALA A 86 6.93 -2.93 -2.83
CA ALA A 86 6.32 -1.61 -2.74
C ALA A 86 7.25 -0.49 -3.23
N VAL A 87 8.54 -0.54 -2.87
CA VAL A 87 9.54 0.43 -3.36
C VAL A 87 9.65 0.43 -4.90
N LYS A 88 9.41 -0.71 -5.57
CA LYS A 88 9.45 -0.80 -7.05
C LYS A 88 8.18 -0.25 -7.71
N LEU A 89 7.06 -0.21 -6.99
CA LEU A 89 5.77 0.29 -7.48
C LEU A 89 5.65 1.81 -7.38
N LEU A 90 6.40 2.42 -6.46
CA LEU A 90 6.43 3.88 -6.36
C LEU A 90 7.14 4.46 -7.59
N PRO A 91 6.55 5.48 -8.24
CA PRO A 91 7.25 6.18 -9.32
C PRO A 91 8.56 6.74 -8.77
N ARG A 92 9.66 6.50 -9.50
CA ARG A 92 10.91 7.20 -9.24
C ARG A 92 10.67 8.67 -9.56
N GLU A 93 10.66 9.51 -8.54
CA GLU A 93 10.68 10.96 -8.75
C GLU A 93 11.97 11.30 -9.54
N ILE A 94 11.81 12.11 -10.59
CA ILE A 94 12.88 12.60 -11.47
C ILE A 94 13.47 13.86 -10.85
#